data_AF-A0A959WJG7-F1
#
_entry.id   AF-A0A959WJG7-F1
#
_cell.length_a   1.000
_cell.length_b   1.000
_cell.length_c   1.000
_cell.angle_alpha   90.00
_cell.angle_beta   90.00
_cell.angle_gamma   90.00
#
_symmetry.space_group_name_H-M   'P 1'
#
loop_
_entity.id
_entity.type
_entity.pdbx_description
1 polymer ?
#
loop_
_entity_poly.entity_id
_entity_poly.type
_entity_poly.pdbx_seq_one_letter_code
_entity_poly.pdbx_strand_id
1 'polypeptide(L)'
;MLLTTGDNSYLAATPDLLDPNLFEQLRGLQARAPNLGVVGDHDIVFELGRRALVDALEWPGGGDRFDVDYGPVQFIGIGLRGEADDRAFLARALRRSTPEVRFLLVHQPLKAGNPLLPVIERSGLAAVLSGHLHAYERRSVEGAPSVPQFTVGTGGASASSFATPPQRRRRRVSARVRSAAHRRSPRRRALPHPGHHGSGARRTGQRVVHRSSPRPASAHSPSADAASAGAGSPGSRRIRS
;
A
#
# COMPACT_ATOMS: atom_id res chain seq x y z
N MET A 1 10.65 7.70 -6.47
CA MET A 1 10.09 6.93 -5.33
C MET A 1 9.76 5.53 -5.82
N LEU A 2 10.05 4.51 -5.02
CA LEU A 2 9.64 3.12 -5.22
C LEU A 2 8.46 2.84 -4.28
N LEU A 3 7.44 2.15 -4.79
CA LEU A 3 6.29 1.68 -4.02
C LEU A 3 6.22 0.17 -4.07
N THR A 4 6.04 -0.48 -2.92
CA THR A 4 5.78 -1.92 -2.83
C THR A 4 4.46 -2.18 -2.12
N THR A 5 3.73 -3.19 -2.59
CA THR A 5 2.38 -3.52 -2.10
C THR A 5 2.40 -4.82 -1.30
N GLY A 6 3.40 -5.02 -0.44
CA GLY A 6 3.59 -6.24 0.37
C GLY A 6 4.28 -7.39 -0.35
N ASP A 7 4.63 -8.41 0.43
CA ASP A 7 5.44 -9.59 0.03
C ASP A 7 6.82 -9.17 -0.48
N ASN A 8 7.55 -8.46 0.37
CA ASN A 8 8.76 -7.75 -0.02
C ASN A 8 9.99 -8.66 -0.11
N SER A 9 10.01 -9.76 0.66
CA SER A 9 11.15 -10.69 0.72
C SER A 9 10.78 -12.18 0.63
N TYR A 10 9.50 -12.55 0.55
CA TYR A 10 8.90 -13.91 0.38
C TYR A 10 9.33 -15.04 1.35
N LEU A 11 10.63 -15.31 1.50
CA LEU A 11 11.23 -16.37 2.33
C LEU A 11 11.20 -16.04 3.83
N ALA A 12 10.09 -15.45 4.28
CA ALA A 12 10.01 -14.61 5.45
C ALA A 12 11.00 -13.44 5.38
N ALA A 13 10.63 -12.29 5.90
CA ALA A 13 11.51 -11.13 5.96
C ALA A 13 12.66 -11.30 6.98
N THR A 14 13.28 -12.48 7.07
CA THR A 14 14.35 -12.76 8.01
C THR A 14 15.53 -11.81 7.77
N PRO A 15 16.16 -11.28 8.84
CA PRO A 15 17.21 -10.27 8.70
C PRO A 15 18.32 -10.66 7.72
N ASP A 16 18.79 -11.91 7.80
CA ASP A 16 19.90 -12.42 6.99
C ASP A 16 19.58 -12.49 5.50
N LEU A 17 18.29 -12.53 5.13
CA LEU A 17 17.85 -12.62 3.75
C LEU A 17 17.50 -11.26 3.14
N LEU A 18 17.37 -10.19 3.94
CA LEU A 18 17.01 -8.87 3.42
C LEU A 18 18.08 -8.31 2.48
N ASP A 19 19.36 -8.50 2.78
CA ASP A 19 20.43 -8.00 1.92
C ASP A 19 20.45 -8.67 0.54
N PRO A 20 20.60 -10.02 0.43
CA PRO A 20 20.66 -10.67 -0.88
C PRO A 20 19.34 -10.60 -1.67
N ASN A 21 18.18 -10.55 -0.99
CA ASN A 21 16.88 -10.54 -1.68
C ASN A 21 16.38 -9.14 -2.03
N LEU A 22 16.74 -8.12 -1.25
CA LEU A 22 16.18 -6.78 -1.38
C LEU A 22 17.26 -5.71 -1.58
N PHE A 23 18.18 -5.55 -0.64
CA PHE A 23 19.08 -4.39 -0.65
C PHE A 23 20.14 -4.47 -1.74
N GLU A 24 20.75 -5.63 -1.97
CA GLU A 24 21.72 -5.81 -3.06
C GLU A 24 21.04 -5.61 -4.43
N GLN A 25 19.90 -6.27 -4.63
CA GLN A 25 19.16 -6.24 -5.90
C GLN A 25 18.64 -4.83 -6.24
N LEU A 26 18.23 -4.07 -5.21
CA LEU A 26 17.65 -2.74 -5.39
C LEU A 26 18.63 -1.61 -5.07
N ARG A 27 19.91 -1.89 -4.78
CA ARG A 27 20.91 -0.91 -4.31
C ARG A 27 20.92 0.37 -5.14
N GLY A 28 21.00 0.22 -6.46
CA GLY A 28 21.03 1.35 -7.38
C GLY A 28 19.75 2.20 -7.34
N LEU A 29 18.58 1.55 -7.18
CA LEU A 29 17.30 2.24 -7.11
C LEU A 29 17.11 2.93 -5.76
N GLN A 30 17.39 2.23 -4.66
CA GLN A 30 17.25 2.76 -3.30
C GLN A 30 18.21 3.92 -3.01
N ALA A 31 19.41 3.93 -3.63
CA ALA A 31 20.33 5.06 -3.54
C ALA A 31 19.79 6.37 -4.16
N ARG A 32 18.69 6.31 -4.95
CA ARG A 32 18.16 7.45 -5.72
C ARG A 32 16.71 7.77 -5.42
N ALA A 33 15.99 6.87 -4.73
CA ALA A 33 14.57 7.00 -4.52
C ALA A 33 14.17 6.42 -3.15
N PRO A 34 13.33 7.13 -2.37
CA PRO A 34 12.76 6.54 -1.18
C PRO A 34 11.92 5.31 -1.54
N ASN A 35 11.97 4.30 -0.69
CA ASN A 35 11.16 3.09 -0.77
C ASN A 35 10.05 3.16 0.27
N LEU A 36 8.80 3.12 -0.18
CA LEU A 36 7.61 3.12 0.68
C LEU A 36 6.79 1.87 0.34
N GLY A 37 6.25 1.22 1.35
CA GLY A 37 5.43 0.06 1.11
C GLY A 37 4.55 -0.31 2.29
N VAL A 38 3.68 -1.28 2.02
CA VAL A 38 2.85 -1.94 3.02
C VAL A 38 3.37 -3.35 3.25
N VAL A 39 3.06 -3.92 4.41
CA VAL A 39 3.36 -5.33 4.72
C VAL A 39 2.35 -6.26 4.01
N GLY A 40 2.86 -7.39 3.51
CA GLY A 40 2.07 -8.48 2.93
C GLY A 40 2.02 -9.72 3.80
N ASP A 41 1.32 -10.76 3.32
CA ASP A 41 1.16 -12.02 4.07
C ASP A 41 2.53 -12.65 4.37
N HIS A 42 3.50 -12.56 3.43
CA HIS A 42 4.85 -13.09 3.59
C HIS A 42 5.75 -12.27 4.52
N ASP A 43 5.42 -11.01 4.75
CA ASP A 43 6.21 -10.14 5.63
C ASP A 43 5.85 -10.35 7.11
N ILE A 44 4.62 -10.79 7.39
CA ILE A 44 4.08 -10.90 8.75
C ILE A 44 4.09 -12.34 9.31
N VAL A 45 4.56 -13.33 8.53
CA VAL A 45 4.63 -14.74 8.98
C VAL A 45 5.45 -14.85 10.27
N PHE A 46 6.51 -14.06 10.39
CA PHE A 46 7.35 -14.00 11.59
C PHE A 46 7.51 -12.55 12.03
N GLU A 47 7.15 -12.26 13.27
CA GLU A 47 7.22 -10.92 13.85
C GLU A 47 8.65 -10.34 13.79
N LEU A 48 9.67 -11.16 13.99
CA LEU A 48 11.07 -10.73 13.85
C LEU A 48 11.38 -10.26 12.43
N GLY A 49 10.89 -10.98 11.42
CA GLY A 49 11.12 -10.61 10.03
C GLY A 49 10.37 -9.34 9.63
N ARG A 50 9.10 -9.23 10.04
CA ARG A 50 8.30 -8.00 9.89
C ARG A 50 9.06 -6.80 10.44
N ARG A 51 9.56 -6.87 11.68
CA ARG A 51 10.34 -5.80 12.31
C ARG A 51 11.60 -5.46 11.52
N ALA A 52 12.38 -6.48 11.16
CA ALA A 52 13.61 -6.28 10.40
C ALA A 52 13.36 -5.53 9.08
N LEU A 53 12.31 -5.91 8.34
CA LEU A 53 11.93 -5.24 7.10
C LEU A 53 11.54 -3.78 7.31
N VAL A 54 10.61 -3.52 8.25
CA VAL A 54 10.06 -2.17 8.44
C VAL A 54 11.08 -1.22 9.06
N ASP A 55 11.96 -1.72 9.93
CA ASP A 55 13.05 -0.95 10.52
C ASP A 55 14.10 -0.62 9.47
N ALA A 56 14.52 -1.60 8.66
CA ALA A 56 15.55 -1.39 7.65
C ALA A 56 15.11 -0.48 6.49
N LEU A 57 13.80 -0.40 6.22
CA LEU A 57 13.21 0.51 5.24
C LEU A 57 12.63 1.79 5.85
N GLU A 58 12.71 1.95 7.17
CA GLU A 58 12.17 3.08 7.93
C GLU A 58 10.69 3.39 7.60
N TRP A 59 9.87 2.35 7.42
CA TRP A 59 8.51 2.52 6.94
C TRP A 59 7.59 3.16 7.99
N PRO A 60 6.86 4.22 7.62
CA PRO A 60 5.95 4.89 8.53
C PRO A 60 4.83 3.94 8.97
N GLY A 61 4.50 3.99 10.26
CA GLY A 61 3.46 3.12 10.83
C GLY A 61 3.75 1.63 10.67
N GLY A 62 5.02 1.23 10.52
CA GLY A 62 5.43 -0.16 10.34
C GLY A 62 4.87 -0.80 9.07
N GLY A 63 4.53 -0.01 8.04
CA GLY A 63 3.85 -0.49 6.85
C GLY A 63 2.38 -0.88 7.04
N ASP A 64 1.80 -0.66 8.24
CA ASP A 64 0.39 -0.97 8.53
C ASP A 64 -0.53 0.19 8.20
N ARG A 65 -0.28 1.39 8.75
CA ARG A 65 -1.11 2.57 8.51
C ARG A 65 -0.26 3.81 8.41
N PHE A 66 -0.24 4.44 7.24
CA PHE A 66 0.47 5.70 7.03
C PHE A 66 -0.17 6.54 5.95
N ASP A 67 0.04 7.86 6.02
CA ASP A 67 -0.24 8.76 4.92
C ASP A 67 0.94 9.73 4.76
N VAL A 68 1.56 9.71 3.58
CA VAL A 68 2.76 10.49 3.27
C VAL A 68 2.57 11.27 1.99
N ASP A 69 3.15 12.46 1.93
CA ASP A 69 3.15 13.29 0.74
C ASP A 69 4.52 13.21 0.05
N TYR A 70 4.52 13.05 -1.26
CA TYR A 70 5.69 13.19 -2.12
C TYR A 70 5.39 14.23 -3.19
N GLY A 71 5.74 15.48 -2.91
CA GLY A 71 5.32 16.62 -3.73
C GLY A 71 3.79 16.78 -3.72
N PRO A 72 3.13 16.89 -4.89
CA PRO A 72 1.67 17.06 -4.96
C PRO A 72 0.88 15.74 -4.78
N VAL A 73 1.58 14.62 -4.57
CA VAL A 73 0.96 13.28 -4.50
C VAL A 73 0.94 12.76 -3.06
N GLN A 74 -0.22 12.30 -2.60
CA GLN A 74 -0.36 11.59 -1.32
C GLN A 74 -0.46 10.08 -1.56
N PHE A 75 0.28 9.34 -0.75
CA PHE A 75 0.21 7.88 -0.66
C PHE A 75 -0.34 7.51 0.71
N ILE A 76 -1.43 6.75 0.71
CA ILE A 76 -2.09 6.25 1.91
C ILE A 76 -1.86 4.75 1.94
N GLY A 77 -1.17 4.24 2.96
CA GLY A 77 -0.94 2.81 3.15
C GLY A 77 -1.92 2.22 4.15
N ILE A 78 -2.53 1.09 3.79
CA ILE A 78 -3.33 0.23 4.65
C ILE A 78 -2.83 -1.20 4.45
N GLY A 79 -1.98 -1.66 5.36
CA GLY A 79 -1.24 -2.93 5.40
C GLY A 79 -1.81 -4.06 4.55
N LEU A 80 -2.46 -5.02 5.21
CA LEU A 80 -2.77 -6.30 4.60
C LEU A 80 -4.08 -6.32 3.81
N ARG A 81 -5.23 -6.06 4.44
CA ARG A 81 -6.56 -6.39 3.87
C ARG A 81 -7.54 -5.23 3.72
N GLY A 82 -7.28 -4.10 4.37
CA GLY A 82 -8.27 -3.03 4.48
C GLY A 82 -9.50 -3.46 5.26
N GLU A 83 -9.40 -3.42 6.58
CA GLU A 83 -10.42 -3.86 7.53
C GLU A 83 -11.32 -2.70 7.98
N ALA A 84 -12.40 -3.01 8.69
CA ALA A 84 -13.35 -2.01 9.18
C ALA A 84 -12.69 -0.92 10.05
N ASP A 85 -11.70 -1.32 10.85
CA ASP A 85 -10.95 -0.42 11.74
C ASP A 85 -10.07 0.59 10.97
N ASP A 86 -9.78 0.34 9.70
CA ASP A 86 -9.02 1.28 8.86
C ASP A 86 -9.88 2.44 8.37
N ARG A 87 -11.21 2.35 8.49
CA ARG A 87 -12.15 3.33 7.94
C ARG A 87 -11.93 4.73 8.51
N ALA A 88 -11.75 4.84 9.83
CA ALA A 88 -11.54 6.13 10.49
C ALA A 88 -10.20 6.76 10.08
N PHE A 89 -9.16 5.93 9.96
CA PHE A 89 -7.85 6.33 9.48
C PHE A 89 -7.91 6.85 8.03
N LEU A 90 -8.48 6.07 7.11
CA LEU A 90 -8.60 6.43 5.71
C LEU A 90 -9.40 7.71 5.52
N ALA A 91 -10.55 7.81 6.20
CA ALA A 91 -11.37 9.01 6.15
C ALA A 91 -10.62 10.26 6.65
N ARG A 92 -9.75 10.12 7.66
CA ARG A 92 -8.90 11.23 8.13
C ARG A 92 -7.85 11.61 7.10
N ALA A 93 -7.13 10.63 6.54
CA ALA A 93 -6.09 10.87 5.54
C ALA A 93 -6.64 11.61 4.30
N LEU A 94 -7.85 11.26 3.87
CA LEU A 94 -8.53 11.84 2.71
C LEU A 94 -9.05 13.28 2.93
N ARG A 95 -9.20 13.74 4.18
CA ARG A 95 -9.64 15.12 4.47
C ARG A 95 -8.55 16.16 4.27
N ARG A 96 -7.31 15.76 4.04
CA ARG A 96 -6.20 16.69 3.77
C ARG A 96 -6.46 17.42 2.46
N SER A 97 -6.48 18.75 2.48
CA SER A 97 -6.82 19.58 1.32
C SER A 97 -5.67 19.83 0.35
N THR A 98 -4.43 19.51 0.73
CA THR A 98 -3.21 19.88 -0.01
C THR A 98 -2.83 18.96 -1.18
N PRO A 99 -3.08 17.63 -1.17
CA PRO A 99 -2.68 16.78 -2.29
C PRO A 99 -3.54 16.99 -3.54
N GLU A 100 -2.89 17.06 -4.71
CA GLU A 100 -3.54 17.09 -6.03
C GLU A 100 -3.99 15.69 -6.45
N VAL A 101 -3.19 14.67 -6.14
CA VAL A 101 -3.45 13.27 -6.50
C VAL A 101 -3.26 12.38 -5.28
N ARG A 102 -4.12 11.38 -5.13
CA ARG A 102 -4.07 10.43 -4.00
C ARG A 102 -4.11 8.99 -4.49
N PHE A 103 -3.26 8.15 -3.90
CA PHE A 103 -3.25 6.71 -4.11
C PHE A 103 -3.43 5.97 -2.78
N LEU A 104 -4.18 4.88 -2.81
CA LEU A 104 -4.30 3.94 -1.70
C LEU A 104 -3.46 2.69 -2.02
N LEU A 105 -2.59 2.29 -1.10
CA LEU A 105 -1.82 1.05 -1.14
C LEU A 105 -2.42 0.07 -0.13
N VAL A 106 -2.67 -1.16 -0.56
CA VAL A 106 -3.10 -2.29 0.28
C VAL A 106 -2.56 -3.58 -0.29
N HIS A 107 -2.08 -4.50 0.53
CA HIS A 107 -1.47 -5.73 -0.01
C HIS A 107 -2.48 -6.59 -0.77
N GLN A 108 -3.57 -6.99 -0.11
CA GLN A 108 -4.60 -7.83 -0.74
C GLN A 108 -5.61 -6.97 -1.52
N PRO A 109 -5.93 -7.34 -2.77
CA PRO A 109 -6.92 -6.61 -3.56
C PRO A 109 -8.31 -6.57 -2.90
N LEU A 110 -8.87 -5.37 -2.75
CA LEU A 110 -10.18 -5.17 -2.11
C LEU A 110 -11.30 -5.84 -2.91
N LYS A 111 -12.15 -6.62 -2.23
CA LYS A 111 -13.28 -7.34 -2.83
C LYS A 111 -14.59 -6.59 -2.59
N ALA A 112 -15.62 -6.90 -3.38
CA ALA A 112 -16.98 -6.41 -3.15
C ALA A 112 -17.40 -6.67 -1.68
N GLY A 113 -18.09 -5.70 -1.08
CA GLY A 113 -18.49 -5.75 0.33
C GLY A 113 -17.41 -5.31 1.33
N ASN A 114 -16.18 -5.01 0.89
CA ASN A 114 -15.15 -4.49 1.78
C ASN A 114 -15.58 -3.14 2.42
N PRO A 115 -15.37 -2.95 3.75
CA PRO A 115 -15.90 -1.81 4.50
C PRO A 115 -15.28 -0.45 4.11
N LEU A 116 -14.16 -0.43 3.41
CA LEU A 116 -13.51 0.79 2.96
C LEU A 116 -14.09 1.33 1.65
N LEU A 117 -14.74 0.49 0.84
CA LEU A 117 -15.23 0.86 -0.48
C LEU A 117 -16.17 2.08 -0.47
N PRO A 118 -17.13 2.23 0.47
CA PRO A 118 -17.95 3.43 0.52
C PRO A 118 -17.14 4.72 0.77
N VAL A 119 -16.03 4.63 1.53
CA VAL A 119 -15.15 5.79 1.74
C VAL A 119 -14.34 6.07 0.48
N ILE A 120 -13.83 5.03 -0.18
CA ILE A 120 -13.07 5.11 -1.43
C ILE A 120 -13.90 5.75 -2.54
N GLU A 121 -15.16 5.36 -2.72
CA GLU A 121 -16.03 5.90 -3.78
C GLU A 121 -16.23 7.42 -3.67
N ARG A 122 -16.24 7.98 -2.46
CA ARG A 122 -16.44 9.42 -2.23
C ARG A 122 -15.14 10.23 -2.15
N SER A 123 -13.99 9.57 -2.33
CA SER A 123 -12.69 10.13 -1.93
C SER A 123 -11.97 10.93 -3.00
N GLY A 124 -12.33 10.76 -4.27
CA GLY A 124 -11.52 11.27 -5.39
C GLY A 124 -10.12 10.62 -5.48
N LEU A 125 -9.92 9.44 -4.88
CA LEU A 125 -8.70 8.64 -5.09
C LEU A 125 -8.48 8.41 -6.60
N ALA A 126 -7.24 8.55 -7.05
CA ALA A 126 -6.89 8.28 -8.43
C ALA A 126 -6.88 6.78 -8.72
N ALA A 127 -6.40 5.97 -7.76
CA ALA A 127 -6.44 4.52 -7.83
C ALA A 127 -6.22 3.86 -6.46
N VAL A 128 -6.60 2.58 -6.38
CA VAL A 128 -6.14 1.64 -5.35
C VAL A 128 -5.09 0.71 -6.00
N LEU A 129 -3.95 0.55 -5.35
CA LEU A 129 -2.85 -0.32 -5.78
C LEU A 129 -2.71 -1.48 -4.81
N SER A 130 -2.64 -2.69 -5.34
CA SER A 130 -2.53 -3.92 -4.54
C SER A 130 -1.63 -4.96 -5.16
N GLY A 131 -1.11 -5.86 -4.32
CA GLY A 131 -0.24 -6.96 -4.71
C GLY A 131 -0.95 -8.30 -4.53
N HIS A 132 -0.30 -9.20 -3.78
CA HIS A 132 -0.79 -10.54 -3.38
C HIS A 132 -1.03 -11.53 -4.52
N LEU A 133 -1.87 -11.19 -5.49
CA LEU A 133 -2.07 -12.01 -6.68
C LEU A 133 -0.89 -11.77 -7.62
N HIS A 134 -0.21 -12.84 -8.06
CA HIS A 134 0.95 -12.74 -8.95
C HIS A 134 0.50 -12.54 -10.40
N ALA A 135 -0.24 -11.47 -10.64
CA ALA A 135 -0.82 -11.06 -11.90
C ALA A 135 -0.92 -9.54 -11.97
N TYR A 136 -1.06 -9.04 -13.21
CA TYR A 136 -1.47 -7.66 -13.46
C TYR A 136 -2.95 -7.65 -13.81
N GLU A 137 -3.74 -6.90 -13.06
CA GLU A 137 -5.18 -6.73 -13.30
C GLU A 137 -5.58 -5.27 -13.08
N ARG A 138 -6.45 -4.74 -13.95
CA ARG A 138 -7.17 -3.49 -13.71
C ARG A 138 -8.66 -3.79 -13.68
N ARG A 139 -9.35 -3.40 -12.62
CA ARG A 139 -10.78 -3.67 -12.44
C ARG A 139 -11.53 -2.50 -11.81
N SER A 140 -12.85 -2.54 -11.97
CA SER A 140 -13.80 -1.80 -11.13
C SER A 140 -14.35 -2.78 -10.10
N VAL A 141 -14.55 -2.32 -8.87
CA VAL A 141 -15.08 -3.17 -7.77
C VAL A 141 -16.43 -2.62 -7.34
N GLU A 142 -17.42 -3.50 -7.18
CA GLU A 142 -18.73 -3.15 -6.65
C GLU A 142 -18.59 -2.49 -5.27
N GLY A 143 -19.20 -1.31 -5.10
CA GLY A 143 -19.05 -0.47 -3.91
C GLY A 143 -18.05 0.68 -4.06
N ALA A 144 -17.15 0.62 -5.05
CA ALA A 144 -16.31 1.75 -5.47
C ALA A 144 -16.03 1.73 -7.00
N PRO A 145 -17.06 1.71 -7.87
CA PRO A 145 -16.87 1.53 -9.30
C PRO A 145 -16.16 2.71 -9.97
N SER A 146 -16.16 3.91 -9.37
CA SER A 146 -15.54 5.11 -9.94
C SER A 146 -14.01 5.15 -9.76
N VAL A 147 -13.47 4.40 -8.80
CA VAL A 147 -12.04 4.36 -8.50
C VAL A 147 -11.42 3.10 -9.12
N PRO A 148 -10.48 3.23 -10.08
CA PRO A 148 -9.84 2.06 -10.66
C PRO A 148 -8.98 1.35 -9.62
N GLN A 149 -9.11 0.02 -9.56
CA GLN A 149 -8.27 -0.82 -8.71
C GLN A 149 -7.29 -1.63 -9.56
N PHE A 150 -6.03 -1.61 -9.15
CA PHE A 150 -4.96 -2.33 -9.81
C PHE A 150 -4.38 -3.39 -8.88
N THR A 151 -4.27 -4.60 -9.42
CA THR A 151 -3.38 -5.64 -8.89
C THR A 151 -2.10 -5.59 -9.70
N VAL A 152 -0.95 -5.43 -9.02
CA VAL A 152 0.39 -5.24 -9.61
C VAL A 152 1.40 -6.23 -9.01
N GLY A 153 0.98 -7.48 -8.75
CA GLY A 153 1.82 -8.49 -8.10
C GLY A 153 2.79 -9.23 -9.05
N THR A 154 3.15 -8.65 -10.20
CA THR A 154 4.07 -9.28 -11.18
C THR A 154 5.55 -9.03 -10.84
N GLY A 155 5.90 -8.93 -9.55
CA GLY A 155 7.22 -8.52 -9.07
C GLY A 155 8.33 -9.57 -9.19
N GLY A 156 8.01 -10.81 -9.62
CA GLY A 156 8.98 -11.88 -9.83
C GLY A 156 8.65 -13.20 -9.12
N ALA A 157 7.67 -13.22 -8.24
CA ALA A 157 7.18 -14.47 -7.67
C ALA A 157 6.39 -15.31 -8.68
N SER A 158 6.42 -16.63 -8.51
CA SER A 158 5.82 -17.60 -9.43
C SER A 158 4.35 -17.28 -9.69
N ALA A 159 3.98 -17.09 -10.96
CA ALA A 159 2.64 -16.66 -11.35
C ALA A 159 1.53 -17.50 -10.69
N SER A 160 0.49 -16.83 -10.19
CA SER A 160 -0.73 -17.50 -9.77
C SER A 160 -1.37 -18.12 -11.01
N SER A 161 -1.66 -19.42 -11.00
CA SER A 161 -2.40 -20.03 -12.11
C SER A 161 -3.74 -19.30 -12.25
N PHE A 162 -3.99 -18.66 -13.39
CA PHE A 162 -5.27 -18.01 -13.66
C PHE A 162 -6.39 -19.03 -13.48
N ALA A 163 -7.24 -18.85 -12.48
CA ALA A 163 -8.54 -19.52 -12.44
C ALA A 163 -9.42 -18.87 -13.52
N THR A 164 -9.44 -19.48 -14.70
CA THR A 164 -10.28 -19.17 -15.86
C THR A 164 -10.16 -17.74 -16.43
N PRO A 165 -9.73 -17.56 -17.70
CA PRO A 165 -9.75 -16.24 -18.31
C PRO A 165 -11.19 -15.69 -18.35
N PRO A 166 -11.43 -14.42 -17.98
CA PRO A 166 -12.75 -13.82 -18.11
C PRO A 166 -13.20 -13.92 -19.57
N GLN A 167 -14.41 -14.44 -19.79
CA GLN A 167 -15.03 -14.50 -21.11
C GLN A 167 -14.92 -13.12 -21.75
N ARG A 168 -14.07 -12.99 -22.77
CA ARG A 168 -14.07 -11.86 -23.68
C ARG A 168 -15.47 -11.78 -24.29
N ARG A 169 -16.35 -10.95 -23.75
CA ARG A 169 -17.54 -10.49 -24.47
C ARG A 169 -17.02 -9.69 -25.65
N ARG A 170 -16.80 -10.37 -26.78
CA ARG A 170 -16.59 -9.76 -28.08
C ARG A 170 -17.86 -8.96 -28.39
N ARG A 171 -17.88 -7.67 -28.06
CA ARG A 171 -18.78 -6.73 -28.72
C ARG A 171 -18.41 -6.76 -30.20
N ARG A 172 -19.17 -7.51 -31.00
CA ARG A 172 -19.20 -7.33 -32.46
C ARG A 172 -19.70 -5.92 -32.71
N VAL A 173 -18.77 -4.98 -32.93
CA VAL A 173 -19.11 -3.73 -33.59
C VAL A 173 -19.28 -4.09 -35.06
N SER A 174 -20.53 -4.31 -35.47
CA SER A 174 -20.90 -4.43 -36.88
C SER A 174 -20.71 -3.06 -37.52
N ALA A 175 -19.54 -2.80 -38.08
CA ALA A 175 -19.31 -1.65 -38.93
C ALA A 175 -20.12 -1.85 -40.23
N ARG A 176 -21.32 -1.28 -40.30
CA ARG A 176 -21.99 -1.02 -41.58
C ARG A 176 -21.19 0.06 -42.29
N VAL A 177 -20.33 -0.36 -43.22
CA VAL A 177 -19.75 0.53 -44.23
C VAL A 177 -20.88 0.98 -45.14
N ARG A 178 -21.27 2.27 -45.04
CA ARG A 178 -21.97 2.95 -46.12
C ARG A 178 -20.95 3.77 -46.88
N SER A 179 -20.63 3.32 -48.08
CA SER A 179 -19.88 4.06 -49.08
C SER A 179 -20.70 5.28 -49.53
N ALA A 180 -20.15 6.48 -49.38
CA ALA A 180 -20.57 7.65 -50.13
C ALA A 180 -19.31 8.35 -50.64
N ALA A 181 -19.05 8.16 -51.92
CA ALA A 181 -18.03 8.88 -52.67
C ALA A 181 -18.50 10.31 -52.92
N HIS A 182 -17.70 11.33 -52.61
CA HIS A 182 -17.57 12.54 -53.43
C HIS A 182 -16.35 13.41 -53.05
N ARG A 183 -15.32 13.31 -53.89
CA ARG A 183 -14.52 14.39 -54.51
C ARG A 183 -14.46 15.77 -53.81
N ARG A 184 -13.25 16.21 -53.42
CA ARG A 184 -12.39 17.21 -54.11
C ARG A 184 -11.24 17.72 -53.22
N SER A 185 -10.07 17.88 -53.86
CA SER A 185 -8.76 18.33 -53.33
C SER A 185 -8.65 19.88 -53.22
N PRO A 186 -7.44 20.49 -53.09
CA PRO A 186 -6.84 20.94 -51.84
C PRO A 186 -6.56 22.47 -51.81
N ARG A 187 -6.36 23.08 -50.64
CA ARG A 187 -5.64 24.37 -50.56
C ARG A 187 -4.70 24.46 -49.35
N ARG A 188 -3.43 24.68 -49.70
CA ARG A 188 -2.32 25.15 -48.86
C ARG A 188 -2.62 26.53 -48.25
N ARG A 189 -2.14 26.80 -47.04
CA ARG A 189 -1.35 28.02 -46.75
C ARG A 189 -0.57 27.90 -45.44
N ALA A 190 0.57 28.59 -45.45
CA ALA A 190 1.69 28.50 -44.54
C ALA A 190 1.54 29.28 -43.23
N LEU A 191 2.46 28.98 -42.31
CA LEU A 191 2.75 29.60 -41.00
C LEU A 191 3.06 31.12 -41.09
N PRO A 192 3.14 31.85 -39.96
CA PRO A 192 4.41 31.88 -39.19
C PRO A 192 4.27 31.87 -37.65
N HIS A 193 5.32 31.33 -37.01
CA HIS A 193 5.79 31.59 -35.64
C HIS A 193 6.47 32.99 -35.59
N PRO A 194 6.64 33.69 -34.44
CA PRO A 194 7.59 33.27 -33.39
C PRO A 194 7.27 33.73 -31.95
N GLY A 195 8.09 33.32 -30.97
CA GLY A 195 8.17 33.98 -29.65
C GLY A 195 8.77 33.15 -28.52
N HIS A 196 10.08 33.30 -28.29
CA HIS A 196 10.86 32.80 -27.16
C HIS A 196 10.63 33.61 -25.85
N HIS A 197 11.23 33.10 -24.75
CA HIS A 197 11.37 33.61 -23.37
C HIS A 197 10.48 32.85 -22.35
N GLY A 198 10.96 32.34 -21.22
CA GLY A 198 12.27 32.41 -20.58
C GLY A 198 12.34 31.42 -19.40
N SER A 199 13.57 31.12 -19.00
CA SER A 199 13.94 30.20 -17.92
C SER A 199 13.50 30.66 -16.54
N GLY A 200 13.13 29.71 -15.67
CA GLY A 200 12.95 29.97 -14.24
C GLY A 200 12.93 28.68 -13.43
N ALA A 201 14.10 28.09 -13.20
CA ALA A 201 14.27 26.99 -12.26
C ALA A 201 14.13 27.52 -10.83
N ARG A 202 13.12 27.04 -10.08
CA ARG A 202 13.10 27.12 -8.61
C ARG A 202 13.12 25.72 -8.04
N ARG A 203 14.26 25.35 -7.46
CA ARG A 203 14.39 24.21 -6.55
C ARG A 203 13.61 24.54 -5.28
N THR A 204 12.49 23.86 -5.06
CA THR A 204 11.82 23.83 -3.77
C THR A 204 12.38 22.64 -2.97
N GLY A 205 13.03 22.96 -1.85
CA GLY A 205 13.50 21.96 -0.90
C GLY A 205 12.34 21.15 -0.34
N GLN A 206 12.45 19.83 -0.41
CA GLN A 206 11.59 18.91 0.33
C GLN A 206 11.85 19.10 1.84
N ARG A 207 10.79 19.39 2.58
CA ARG A 207 10.79 19.35 4.04
C ARG A 207 10.05 18.10 4.46
N VAL A 208 10.77 17.06 4.81
CA VAL A 208 10.20 15.89 5.49
C VAL A 208 9.91 16.32 6.93
N VAL A 209 8.64 16.48 7.28
CA VAL A 209 8.23 16.79 8.66
C VAL A 209 7.77 15.48 9.31
N HIS A 210 8.68 14.81 10.00
CA HIS A 210 8.30 13.76 10.93
C HIS A 210 7.70 14.41 12.18
N ARG A 211 6.42 14.18 12.43
CA ARG A 211 5.82 14.40 13.75
C ARG A 211 5.69 13.06 14.44
N SER A 212 6.61 12.79 15.36
CA SER A 212 6.54 11.69 16.30
C SER A 212 5.35 11.93 17.24
N SER A 213 4.38 11.02 17.25
CA SER A 213 3.35 11.00 18.30
C SER A 213 4.02 10.70 19.66
N PRO A 214 3.59 11.35 20.76
CA PRO A 214 4.15 11.10 22.08
C PRO A 214 3.83 9.68 22.55
N ARG A 215 4.84 9.00 23.13
CA ARG A 215 4.69 7.75 23.87
C ARG A 215 3.67 7.93 25.01
N PRO A 216 2.72 7.00 25.23
CA PRO A 216 1.95 7.00 26.46
C PRO A 216 2.88 6.66 27.64
N ALA A 217 2.71 7.41 28.73
CA ALA A 217 3.43 7.24 29.97
C ALA A 217 3.13 5.86 30.59
N SER A 218 4.19 5.15 30.98
CA SER A 218 4.13 3.94 31.78
C SER A 218 3.61 4.27 33.18
N ALA A 219 2.43 3.75 33.53
CA ALA A 219 1.95 3.77 34.90
C ALA A 219 2.71 2.71 35.72
N HIS A 220 3.43 3.19 36.73
CA HIS A 220 3.93 2.38 37.84
C HIS A 220 2.75 1.89 38.69
N SER A 221 2.73 0.60 39.01
CA SER A 221 1.98 0.06 40.15
C SER A 221 2.97 -0.30 41.25
N PRO A 222 2.70 0.06 42.51
CA PRO A 222 3.62 -0.13 43.63
C PRO A 222 3.57 -1.55 44.21
N SER A 223 4.70 -1.92 44.81
CA SER A 223 4.89 -3.08 45.69
C SER A 223 4.02 -3.00 46.94
N ALA A 224 3.51 -4.15 47.38
CA ALA A 224 3.05 -4.35 48.74
C ALA A 224 3.72 -5.62 49.31
N ASP A 225 4.75 -5.39 50.12
CA ASP A 225 5.18 -6.31 51.17
C ASP A 225 4.38 -5.97 52.43
N ALA A 226 3.80 -6.97 53.09
CA ALA A 226 3.84 -7.11 54.55
C ALA A 226 3.24 -8.45 54.98
N ALA A 227 4.01 -9.13 55.82
CA ALA A 227 3.83 -10.46 56.36
C ALA A 227 2.78 -10.57 57.48
N SER A 228 2.32 -11.80 57.75
CA SER A 228 2.22 -12.31 59.13
C SER A 228 2.17 -13.84 59.17
N ALA A 229 2.92 -14.38 60.12
CA ALA A 229 3.18 -15.78 60.42
C ALA A 229 1.97 -16.57 60.98
N GLY A 230 2.08 -17.90 60.97
CA GLY A 230 1.24 -18.78 61.78
C GLY A 230 1.57 -20.26 61.56
N ALA A 231 2.26 -20.85 62.53
CA ALA A 231 2.73 -22.23 62.58
C ALA A 231 1.61 -23.29 62.64
N GLY A 232 1.90 -24.50 62.15
CA GLY A 232 1.08 -25.70 62.40
C GLY A 232 1.43 -26.90 61.52
N SER A 233 2.40 -27.71 61.95
CA SER A 233 2.50 -29.15 61.60
C SER A 233 2.05 -29.95 62.84
N PRO A 234 1.81 -31.29 62.82
CA PRO A 234 1.88 -32.28 61.73
C PRO A 234 0.64 -33.24 61.69
N GLY A 235 0.52 -34.11 60.68
CA GLY A 235 -0.56 -35.11 60.68
C GLY A 235 -0.60 -36.14 59.54
N SER A 236 0.29 -37.14 59.62
CA SER A 236 0.06 -38.58 59.34
C SER A 236 -0.84 -39.09 58.19
N ARG A 237 -0.27 -40.05 57.43
CA ARG A 237 -0.88 -41.29 56.84
C ARG A 237 -1.90 -41.05 55.70
N ARG A 238 -1.91 -41.78 54.59
CA ARG A 238 -1.68 -43.23 54.36
C ARG A 238 -1.48 -43.49 52.86
N ILE A 239 -0.56 -44.39 52.53
CA ILE A 239 -0.51 -45.15 51.28
C ILE A 239 -1.50 -46.31 51.38
N ARG A 240 -2.20 -46.57 50.27
CA ARG A 240 -2.82 -47.81 49.74
C ARG A 240 -3.68 -47.32 48.57
N SER A 241 -3.75 -47.93 47.40
CA SER A 241 -3.12 -49.11 46.78
C SER A 241 -3.51 -49.05 45.32
#